data_AF-A0A941NS34-F1
#
_entry.id   AF-A0A941NS34-F1
#
_cell.length_a   1.000
_cell.length_b   1.000
_cell.length_c   1.000
_cell.angle_alpha   90.00
_cell.angle_beta   90.00
_cell.angle_gamma   90.00
#
_symmetry.space_group_name_H-M   'P 1'
#
loop_
_entity.id
_entity.type
_entity.pdbx_description
1 polymer ?
#
loop_
_entity_poly.entity_id
_entity_poly.type
_entity_poly.pdbx_seq_one_letter_code
_entity_poly.pdbx_strand_id
1 'polypeptide(L)'
;MSNVRLVSPTIWRDYWELTKPRVVALMLLTAWVGMLLASPADTFPWQAMIFGTIGIAFCAGSAAAINHLVERHIDIHMRRTQSRPIAAGRVGPLQGMIFSLILGSAGLAILIYLVNALTAWLTLISLVGYALFYTLFLKRATPQNIVIGGAAGAAPPLLGWTAVTGHIDPFGLLLVLIIFTWTPPHFWALAIHRHEDYVKAKLPMLPVTHGIQFTKLCILLYIVLLIGATIFPYLTGFCGITYLICALGLGVGFLYYGFLLYLSDDPKVAMSTFTYSIIYLMALFVGLLVDHYLHFFLN
;
A
#
# COMPACT_ATOMS: atom_id res chain seq x y z
N MET A 1 -49.34 -6.43 4.06
CA MET A 1 -48.46 -5.46 3.37
C MET A 1 -47.33 -5.08 4.32
N SER A 2 -46.19 -5.76 4.22
CA SER A 2 -45.03 -5.51 5.07
C SER A 2 -44.35 -4.21 4.62
N ASN A 3 -44.36 -3.21 5.49
CA ASN A 3 -43.60 -1.98 5.35
C ASN A 3 -42.10 -2.31 5.31
N VAL A 4 -41.56 -2.52 4.12
CA VAL A 4 -40.12 -2.47 3.89
C VAL A 4 -39.73 -1.01 4.10
N ARG A 5 -39.13 -0.71 5.27
CA ARG A 5 -38.41 0.54 5.45
C ARG A 5 -37.30 0.56 4.41
N LEU A 6 -37.51 1.29 3.31
CA LEU A 6 -36.44 1.76 2.45
C LEU A 6 -35.62 2.73 3.30
N VAL A 7 -34.65 2.19 4.04
CA VAL A 7 -33.61 3.01 4.64
C VAL A 7 -32.86 3.59 3.46
N SER A 8 -33.20 4.81 3.03
CA SER A 8 -32.40 5.57 2.07
C SER A 8 -31.00 5.66 2.65
N PRO A 9 -30.01 4.91 2.11
CA PRO A 9 -28.66 5.02 2.61
C PRO A 9 -28.20 6.44 2.30
N THR A 10 -27.65 7.13 3.30
CA THR A 10 -27.19 8.51 3.15
C THR A 10 -26.14 8.56 2.04
N ILE A 11 -26.47 9.23 0.93
CA ILE A 11 -25.72 9.26 -0.34
C ILE A 11 -24.21 9.50 -0.14
N TRP A 12 -23.82 10.38 0.78
CA TRP A 12 -22.41 10.72 1.03
C TRP A 12 -21.60 9.55 1.62
N ARG A 13 -22.21 8.66 2.41
CA ARG A 13 -21.50 7.50 3.00
C ARG A 13 -21.11 6.50 1.93
N ASP A 14 -21.95 6.35 0.92
CA ASP A 14 -21.66 5.48 -0.22
C ASP A 14 -20.49 6.03 -1.04
N TYR A 15 -20.44 7.33 -1.31
CA TYR A 15 -19.28 7.95 -1.96
C TYR A 15 -18.00 7.89 -1.10
N TRP A 16 -18.12 8.05 0.22
CA TRP A 16 -17.01 7.85 1.14
C TRP A 16 -16.51 6.39 1.14
N GLU A 17 -17.41 5.42 1.04
CA GLU A 17 -17.03 4.00 0.93
C GLU A 17 -16.31 3.71 -0.40
N LEU A 18 -16.69 4.39 -1.49
CA LEU A 18 -16.02 4.25 -2.79
C LEU A 18 -14.54 4.62 -2.75
N THR A 19 -14.13 5.55 -1.89
CA THR A 19 -12.72 5.97 -1.79
C THR A 19 -11.86 5.02 -0.96
N LYS A 20 -12.43 3.97 -0.34
CA LYS A 20 -11.72 3.02 0.54
C LYS A 20 -10.85 3.74 1.60
N PRO A 21 -11.44 4.53 2.51
CA PRO A 21 -10.74 5.47 3.38
C PRO A 21 -9.70 4.80 4.28
N ARG A 22 -9.94 3.56 4.73
CA ARG A 22 -8.97 2.80 5.54
C ARG A 22 -7.71 2.44 4.76
N VAL A 23 -7.87 2.08 3.48
CA VAL A 23 -6.74 1.73 2.60
C VAL A 23 -5.97 3.00 2.24
N VAL A 24 -6.68 4.07 1.87
CA VAL A 24 -6.06 5.36 1.57
C VAL A 24 -5.33 5.93 2.78
N ALA A 25 -5.91 5.87 3.98
CA ALA A 25 -5.25 6.34 5.19
C ALA A 25 -3.91 5.61 5.46
N LEU A 26 -3.85 4.30 5.23
CA LEU A 26 -2.61 3.54 5.38
C LEU A 26 -1.56 3.98 4.34
N MET A 27 -1.97 4.22 3.10
CA MET A 27 -1.07 4.76 2.06
C MET A 27 -0.56 6.16 2.43
N LEU A 28 -1.44 7.03 2.92
CA LEU A 28 -1.08 8.38 3.34
C LEU A 28 -0.10 8.38 4.51
N LEU A 29 -0.23 7.44 5.45
CA LEU A 29 0.73 7.29 6.55
C LEU A 29 2.14 7.07 6.00
N THR A 30 2.30 6.18 5.02
CA THR A 30 3.61 5.93 4.40
C THR A 30 4.10 7.12 3.56
N ALA A 31 3.19 7.90 2.95
CA ALA A 31 3.54 9.15 2.29
C ALA A 31 4.01 10.22 3.29
N TRP A 32 3.39 10.32 4.45
CA TRP A 32 3.83 11.25 5.51
C TRP A 32 5.24 10.94 5.98
N VAL A 33 5.59 9.66 6.15
CA VAL A 33 6.98 9.31 6.48
C VAL A 33 7.94 9.78 5.39
N GLY A 34 7.58 9.62 4.11
CA GLY A 34 8.36 10.17 3.00
C GLY A 34 8.49 11.69 3.06
N MET A 35 7.41 12.42 3.38
CA MET A 35 7.44 13.88 3.52
C MET A 35 8.35 14.33 4.66
N LEU A 36 8.24 13.70 5.83
CA LEU A 36 8.98 14.07 7.04
C LEU A 36 10.48 13.75 6.92
N LEU A 37 10.83 12.61 6.32
CA LEU A 37 12.23 12.24 6.07
C LEU A 37 12.89 13.10 4.99
N ALA A 38 12.11 13.59 4.03
CA ALA A 38 12.60 14.47 2.97
C ALA A 38 12.85 15.91 3.44
N SER A 39 12.14 16.35 4.49
CA SER A 39 12.35 17.67 5.08
C SER A 39 13.55 17.67 6.04
N PRO A 40 14.34 18.77 6.07
CA PRO A 40 15.27 19.01 7.16
C PRO A 40 14.58 18.86 8.52
N ALA A 41 15.27 18.29 9.51
CA ALA A 41 14.68 17.92 10.79
C ALA A 41 14.17 19.13 11.61
N ASP A 42 14.69 20.33 11.36
CA ASP A 42 14.28 21.59 11.98
C ASP A 42 13.03 22.23 11.34
N THR A 43 12.61 21.75 10.16
CA THR A 43 11.62 22.42 9.33
C THR A 43 10.45 21.48 9.02
N PHE A 44 9.24 21.87 9.43
CA PHE A 44 8.05 21.11 9.12
C PHE A 44 7.49 21.44 7.71
N PRO A 45 7.31 20.46 6.80
CA PRO A 45 6.93 20.73 5.41
C PRO A 45 5.40 20.95 5.25
N TRP A 46 4.88 22.06 5.77
CA TRP A 46 3.44 22.37 5.81
C TRP A 46 2.72 22.24 4.47
N GLN A 47 3.32 22.75 3.39
CA GLN A 47 2.71 22.72 2.06
C GLN A 47 2.50 21.28 1.56
N ALA A 48 3.51 20.41 1.69
CA ALA A 48 3.40 19.00 1.32
C ALA A 48 2.45 18.24 2.27
N MET A 49 2.54 18.51 3.57
CA MET A 49 1.70 17.85 4.58
C MET A 49 0.21 18.16 4.41
N ILE A 50 -0.15 19.37 3.98
CA ILE A 50 -1.56 19.74 3.75
C ILE A 50 -1.96 19.41 2.32
N PHE A 51 -1.37 20.08 1.32
CA PHE A 51 -1.82 19.98 -0.07
C PHE A 51 -1.36 18.68 -0.73
N GLY A 52 -0.16 18.18 -0.41
CA GLY A 52 0.33 16.88 -0.87
C GLY A 52 -0.55 15.75 -0.36
N THR A 53 -0.87 15.76 0.94
CA THR A 53 -1.78 14.77 1.53
C THR A 53 -3.16 14.79 0.88
N ILE A 54 -3.78 15.97 0.72
CA ILE A 54 -5.11 16.08 0.10
C ILE A 54 -5.07 15.62 -1.36
N GLY A 55 -4.07 16.05 -2.13
CA GLY A 55 -3.91 15.70 -3.54
C GLY A 55 -3.70 14.20 -3.75
N ILE A 56 -2.80 13.59 -2.98
CA ILE A 56 -2.54 12.14 -3.01
C ILE A 56 -3.79 11.37 -2.55
N ALA A 57 -4.48 11.82 -1.50
CA ALA A 57 -5.70 11.18 -0.99
C ALA A 57 -6.81 11.16 -2.03
N PHE A 58 -7.01 12.27 -2.74
CA PHE A 58 -8.02 12.40 -3.78
C PHE A 58 -7.70 11.48 -4.97
N CYS A 59 -6.45 11.45 -5.42
CA CYS A 59 -6.02 10.55 -6.49
C CYS A 59 -6.16 9.07 -6.08
N ALA A 60 -5.75 8.69 -4.88
CA ALA A 60 -5.88 7.34 -4.36
C ALA A 60 -7.36 6.92 -4.21
N GLY A 61 -8.20 7.83 -3.70
CA GLY A 61 -9.65 7.64 -3.59
C GLY A 61 -10.32 7.50 -4.96
N SER A 62 -9.87 8.26 -5.96
CA SER A 62 -10.31 8.11 -7.35
C SER A 62 -9.95 6.73 -7.91
N ALA A 63 -8.70 6.28 -7.70
CA ALA A 63 -8.26 4.95 -8.10
C ALA A 63 -9.09 3.83 -7.44
N ALA A 64 -9.45 4.00 -6.17
CA ALA A 64 -10.32 3.08 -5.43
C ALA A 64 -11.77 3.06 -5.99
N ALA A 65 -12.31 4.22 -6.35
CA ALA A 65 -13.63 4.34 -6.97
C ALA A 65 -13.66 3.70 -8.37
N ILE A 66 -12.62 3.92 -9.19
CA ILE A 66 -12.46 3.25 -10.49
C ILE A 66 -12.37 1.74 -10.30
N ASN A 67 -11.62 1.27 -9.30
CA ASN A 67 -11.52 -0.16 -8.99
C ASN A 67 -12.90 -0.76 -8.68
N HIS A 68 -13.77 -0.08 -7.92
CA HIS A 68 -15.16 -0.55 -7.70
C HIS A 68 -15.99 -0.55 -9.00
N LEU A 69 -15.81 0.44 -9.88
CA LEU A 69 -16.51 0.50 -11.15
C LEU A 69 -16.12 -0.67 -12.07
N VAL A 70 -14.82 -0.96 -12.14
CA VAL A 70 -14.24 -2.05 -12.95
C VAL A 70 -14.64 -3.43 -12.40
N GLU A 71 -14.61 -3.61 -11.07
CA GLU A 71 -14.92 -4.89 -10.43
C GLU A 71 -16.42 -5.17 -10.26
N ARG A 72 -17.30 -4.19 -10.55
CA ARG A 72 -18.76 -4.25 -10.42
C ARG A 72 -19.37 -5.62 -10.74
N HIS A 73 -19.10 -6.15 -11.93
CA HIS A 73 -19.74 -7.38 -12.40
C HIS A 73 -19.34 -8.60 -11.59
N ILE A 74 -18.13 -8.59 -11.02
CA ILE A 74 -17.61 -9.68 -10.18
C ILE A 74 -18.09 -9.50 -8.75
N ASP A 75 -18.10 -8.27 -8.27
CA ASP A 75 -18.49 -7.95 -6.90
C ASP A 75 -19.92 -8.37 -6.59
N ILE A 76 -20.83 -8.30 -7.57
CA ILE A 76 -22.21 -8.78 -7.45
C ILE A 76 -22.28 -10.27 -7.07
N HIS A 77 -21.28 -11.08 -7.44
CA HIS A 77 -21.25 -12.52 -7.19
C HIS A 77 -20.40 -12.94 -5.99
N MET A 78 -19.82 -11.99 -5.24
CA MET A 78 -18.94 -12.26 -4.11
C MET A 78 -19.57 -11.85 -2.78
N ARG A 79 -19.79 -12.80 -1.85
CA ARG A 79 -20.40 -12.54 -0.52
C ARG A 79 -19.76 -11.39 0.25
N ARG A 80 -18.45 -11.19 0.08
CA ARG A 80 -17.66 -10.14 0.74
C ARG A 80 -17.81 -8.75 0.11
N THR A 81 -18.10 -8.66 -1.19
CA THR A 81 -18.07 -7.39 -1.94
C THR A 81 -19.39 -7.02 -2.63
N GLN A 82 -20.40 -7.90 -2.57
CA GLN A 82 -21.77 -7.64 -3.04
C GLN A 82 -22.43 -6.41 -2.37
N SER A 83 -21.99 -6.04 -1.17
CA SER A 83 -22.49 -4.87 -0.45
C SER A 83 -21.82 -3.56 -0.86
N ARG A 84 -20.83 -3.58 -1.77
CA ARG A 84 -20.17 -2.36 -2.24
C ARG A 84 -21.15 -1.42 -2.95
N PRO A 85 -21.00 -0.08 -2.86
CA PRO A 85 -22.01 0.87 -3.34
C PRO A 85 -22.43 0.70 -4.82
N ILE A 86 -21.48 0.47 -5.74
CA ILE A 86 -21.79 0.27 -7.17
C ILE A 86 -22.37 -1.13 -7.44
N ALA A 87 -21.88 -2.17 -6.75
CA ALA A 87 -22.37 -3.54 -6.92
C ALA A 87 -23.80 -3.70 -6.38
N ALA A 88 -24.10 -3.08 -5.24
CA ALA A 88 -25.42 -3.07 -4.62
C ALA A 88 -26.42 -2.11 -5.29
N GLY A 89 -26.01 -1.38 -6.34
CA GLY A 89 -26.85 -0.42 -7.05
C GLY A 89 -27.17 0.86 -6.29
N ARG A 90 -26.50 1.13 -5.16
CA ARG A 90 -26.69 2.35 -4.37
C ARG A 90 -26.10 3.59 -5.05
N VAL A 91 -25.05 3.40 -5.84
CA VAL A 91 -24.45 4.42 -6.71
C VAL A 91 -24.45 3.91 -8.14
N GLY A 92 -24.98 4.70 -9.07
CA GLY A 92 -25.01 4.35 -10.49
C GLY A 92 -23.60 4.28 -11.10
N PRO A 93 -23.33 3.42 -12.10
CA PRO A 93 -22.03 3.33 -12.76
C PRO A 93 -21.54 4.67 -13.33
N LEU A 94 -22.44 5.44 -13.96
CA LEU A 94 -22.13 6.77 -14.49
C LEU A 94 -21.79 7.77 -13.37
N GLN A 95 -22.52 7.73 -12.25
CA GLN A 95 -22.25 8.57 -11.09
C GLN A 95 -20.88 8.24 -10.47
N GLY A 96 -20.56 6.95 -10.32
CA GLY A 96 -19.25 6.50 -9.84
C GLY A 96 -18.12 6.94 -10.77
N MET A 97 -18.32 6.86 -12.09
CA MET A 97 -17.35 7.32 -13.08
C MET A 97 -17.11 8.83 -12.98
N ILE A 98 -18.18 9.64 -13.00
CA ILE A 98 -18.08 11.10 -12.87
C ILE A 98 -17.41 11.49 -11.55
N PHE A 99 -17.80 10.88 -10.44
CA PHE A 99 -17.19 11.12 -9.13
C PHE A 99 -15.69 10.82 -9.14
N SER A 100 -15.28 9.68 -9.69
CA SER A 100 -13.87 9.32 -9.79
C SER A 100 -13.07 10.28 -10.66
N LEU A 101 -13.64 10.77 -11.76
CA LEU A 101 -13.00 11.73 -12.65
C LEU A 101 -12.83 13.10 -11.99
N ILE A 102 -13.87 13.58 -11.29
CA ILE A 102 -13.83 14.84 -10.54
C ILE A 102 -12.76 14.74 -9.45
N LEU A 103 -12.80 13.67 -8.65
CA LEU A 103 -11.88 13.49 -7.53
C LEU A 103 -10.42 13.37 -8.00
N GLY A 104 -10.17 12.59 -9.06
CA GLY A 104 -8.85 12.45 -9.65
C GLY A 104 -8.32 13.76 -10.23
N SER A 105 -9.16 14.47 -11.01
CA SER A 105 -8.78 15.77 -11.60
C SER A 105 -8.52 16.83 -10.54
N ALA A 106 -9.35 16.88 -9.49
CA ALA A 106 -9.15 17.78 -8.36
C ALA A 106 -7.85 17.47 -7.61
N GLY A 107 -7.58 16.19 -7.33
CA GLY A 107 -6.33 15.77 -6.69
C GLY A 107 -5.09 16.15 -7.51
N LEU A 108 -5.12 15.93 -8.82
CA LEU A 108 -4.03 16.31 -9.73
C LEU A 108 -3.85 17.82 -9.81
N ALA A 109 -4.94 18.59 -9.88
CA ALA A 109 -4.87 20.05 -9.89
C ALA A 109 -4.22 20.57 -8.59
N ILE A 110 -4.60 20.03 -7.43
CA ILE A 110 -3.97 20.38 -6.15
C ILE A 110 -2.47 20.09 -6.19
N LEU A 111 -2.07 18.91 -6.68
CA LEU A 111 -0.65 18.56 -6.75
C LEU A 111 0.13 19.45 -7.72
N ILE A 112 -0.41 19.72 -8.91
CA ILE A 112 0.28 20.54 -9.94
C ILE A 112 0.46 21.98 -9.45
N TYR A 113 -0.59 22.60 -8.92
CA TYR A 113 -0.58 24.03 -8.62
C TYR A 113 -0.11 24.36 -7.20
N LEU A 114 -0.33 23.47 -6.22
CA LEU A 114 -0.05 23.73 -4.82
C LEU A 114 1.08 22.86 -4.25
N VAL A 115 1.69 21.96 -5.02
CA VAL A 115 2.80 21.10 -4.57
C VAL A 115 3.94 21.12 -5.59
N ASN A 116 3.88 20.28 -6.63
CA ASN A 116 4.76 20.31 -7.79
C ASN A 116 4.27 19.33 -8.88
N ALA A 117 4.70 19.59 -10.12
CA ALA A 117 4.33 18.78 -11.28
C ALA A 117 4.84 17.33 -11.20
N LEU A 118 6.05 17.10 -10.65
CA LEU A 118 6.62 15.76 -10.55
C LEU A 118 5.74 14.82 -9.72
N THR A 119 5.35 15.27 -8.53
CA THR A 119 4.47 14.51 -7.63
C THR A 119 3.12 14.24 -8.27
N ALA A 120 2.57 15.21 -9.02
CA ALA A 120 1.33 15.02 -9.75
C ALA A 120 1.45 13.92 -10.82
N TRP A 121 2.52 13.94 -11.63
CA TRP A 121 2.75 12.93 -12.67
C TRP A 121 2.98 11.54 -12.08
N LEU A 122 3.80 11.42 -11.02
CA LEU A 122 4.03 10.15 -10.34
C LEU A 122 2.73 9.62 -9.71
N THR A 123 1.92 10.49 -9.13
CA THR A 123 0.61 10.13 -8.57
C THR A 123 -0.34 9.67 -9.67
N LEU A 124 -0.37 10.34 -10.83
CA LEU A 124 -1.15 9.92 -11.99
C LEU A 124 -0.72 8.54 -12.50
N ILE A 125 0.60 8.31 -12.64
CA ILE A 125 1.15 7.01 -13.05
C ILE A 125 0.74 5.93 -12.06
N SER A 126 0.81 6.20 -10.74
CA SER A 126 0.37 5.27 -9.71
C SER A 126 -1.14 4.99 -9.78
N LEU A 127 -1.96 6.03 -10.02
CA LEU A 127 -3.41 5.91 -10.18
C LEU A 127 -3.74 5.02 -11.39
N VAL A 128 -3.17 5.33 -12.56
CA VAL A 128 -3.39 4.58 -13.80
C VAL A 128 -2.85 3.15 -13.68
N GLY A 129 -1.66 2.99 -13.11
CA GLY A 129 -1.02 1.70 -12.82
C GLY A 129 -1.90 0.81 -11.96
N TYR A 130 -2.48 1.34 -10.89
CA TYR A 130 -3.36 0.57 -10.02
C TYR A 130 -4.76 0.32 -10.64
N ALA A 131 -5.40 1.38 -11.14
CA ALA A 131 -6.79 1.33 -11.59
C ALA A 131 -6.97 0.58 -12.92
N LEU A 132 -6.02 0.73 -13.85
CA LEU A 132 -6.09 0.08 -15.16
C LEU A 132 -5.22 -1.17 -15.19
N PHE A 133 -3.90 -1.04 -15.05
CA PHE A 133 -2.99 -2.17 -15.26
C PHE A 133 -3.14 -3.27 -14.20
N TYR A 134 -3.19 -2.91 -12.92
CA TYR A 134 -3.33 -3.89 -11.86
C TYR A 134 -4.74 -4.51 -11.84
N THR A 135 -5.77 -3.66 -11.80
CA THR A 135 -7.16 -4.13 -11.61
C THR A 135 -7.71 -4.89 -12.82
N LEU A 136 -7.45 -4.43 -14.06
CA LEU A 136 -7.99 -5.06 -15.26
C LEU A 136 -7.18 -6.28 -15.71
N PHE A 137 -5.85 -6.23 -15.55
CA PHE A 137 -4.96 -7.19 -16.20
C PHE A 137 -4.16 -8.04 -15.20
N LEU A 138 -3.21 -7.45 -14.48
CA LEU A 138 -2.23 -8.20 -13.68
C LEU A 138 -2.87 -9.10 -12.63
N LYS A 139 -3.92 -8.63 -11.96
CA LYS A 139 -4.60 -9.38 -10.89
C LYS A 139 -5.04 -10.79 -11.33
N ARG A 140 -5.37 -10.98 -12.62
CA ARG A 140 -5.87 -12.24 -13.17
C ARG A 140 -4.89 -12.95 -14.10
N ALA A 141 -3.82 -12.28 -14.51
CA ALA A 141 -2.92 -12.76 -15.55
C ALA A 141 -1.72 -13.57 -15.01
N THR A 142 -1.28 -13.35 -13.77
CA THR A 142 0.00 -13.90 -13.30
C THR A 142 0.05 -14.16 -11.79
N PRO A 143 0.81 -15.18 -11.34
CA PRO A 143 1.15 -15.38 -9.93
C PRO A 143 2.08 -14.33 -9.34
N GLN A 144 2.67 -13.48 -10.19
CA GLN A 144 3.45 -12.31 -9.80
C GLN A 144 2.58 -11.06 -9.63
N ASN A 145 1.25 -11.20 -9.59
CA ASN A 145 0.32 -10.09 -9.45
C ASN A 145 0.61 -9.21 -8.22
N ILE A 146 1.01 -9.83 -7.10
CA ILE A 146 1.38 -9.14 -5.85
C ILE A 146 2.73 -8.44 -5.98
N VAL A 147 3.72 -9.05 -6.65
CA VAL A 147 5.05 -8.45 -6.81
C VAL A 147 4.95 -7.23 -7.73
N ILE A 148 4.37 -7.39 -8.91
CA ILE A 148 4.25 -6.32 -9.90
C ILE A 148 3.24 -5.25 -9.41
N GLY A 149 2.11 -5.68 -8.84
CA GLY A 149 1.14 -4.76 -8.23
C GLY A 149 1.70 -4.05 -6.99
N GLY A 150 2.61 -4.69 -6.27
CA GLY A 150 3.34 -4.14 -5.13
C GLY A 150 4.19 -2.93 -5.48
N ALA A 151 4.68 -2.81 -6.71
CA ALA A 151 5.40 -1.62 -7.16
C ALA A 151 4.51 -0.36 -7.10
N ALA A 152 3.24 -0.46 -7.54
CA ALA A 152 2.29 0.65 -7.42
C ALA A 152 1.91 0.91 -5.95
N GLY A 153 1.80 -0.15 -5.14
CA GLY A 153 1.55 -0.03 -3.69
C GLY A 153 2.72 0.58 -2.90
N ALA A 154 3.94 0.48 -3.42
CA ALA A 154 5.16 1.00 -2.81
C ALA A 154 5.44 2.47 -3.16
N ALA A 155 4.67 3.07 -4.07
CA ALA A 155 4.83 4.47 -4.48
C ALA A 155 4.61 5.54 -3.38
N PRO A 156 3.71 5.39 -2.39
CA PRO A 156 3.34 6.51 -1.51
C PRO A 156 4.50 7.20 -0.77
N PRO A 157 5.50 6.51 -0.19
CA PRO A 157 6.68 7.19 0.38
C PRO A 157 7.42 8.07 -0.62
N LEU A 158 7.60 7.60 -1.86
CA LEU A 158 8.24 8.40 -2.90
C LEU A 158 7.38 9.61 -3.27
N LEU A 159 6.06 9.46 -3.37
CA LEU A 159 5.15 10.59 -3.60
C LEU A 159 5.27 11.63 -2.49
N GLY A 160 5.37 11.17 -1.24
CA GLY A 160 5.61 12.02 -0.08
C GLY A 160 6.95 12.75 -0.16
N TRP A 161 8.02 12.02 -0.52
CA TRP A 161 9.35 12.59 -0.69
C TRP A 161 9.37 13.67 -1.77
N THR A 162 8.88 13.36 -2.98
CA THR A 162 8.86 14.30 -4.09
C THR A 162 7.93 15.48 -3.83
N ALA A 163 6.91 15.33 -2.97
CA ALA A 163 6.04 16.43 -2.57
C ALA A 163 6.81 17.53 -1.84
N VAL A 164 7.88 17.17 -1.12
CA VAL A 164 8.76 18.10 -0.40
C VAL A 164 9.90 18.57 -1.29
N THR A 165 10.59 17.65 -1.97
CA THR A 165 11.86 17.97 -2.66
C THR A 165 11.72 18.40 -4.11
N GLY A 166 10.61 18.05 -4.77
CA GLY A 166 10.40 18.30 -6.20
C GLY A 166 11.27 17.48 -7.16
N HIS A 167 12.05 16.50 -6.68
CA HIS A 167 12.90 15.64 -7.52
C HIS A 167 12.93 14.19 -7.00
N ILE A 168 13.28 13.25 -7.89
CA ILE A 168 13.46 11.84 -7.52
C ILE A 168 14.84 11.69 -6.90
N ASP A 169 14.86 11.22 -5.66
CA ASP A 169 16.08 11.01 -4.88
C ASP A 169 16.29 9.52 -4.58
N PRO A 170 17.55 9.03 -4.54
CA PRO A 170 17.85 7.65 -4.17
C PRO A 170 17.22 7.20 -2.84
N PHE A 171 17.10 8.06 -1.84
CA PHE A 171 16.46 7.73 -0.55
C PHE A 171 14.95 7.57 -0.67
N GLY A 172 14.29 8.43 -1.44
CA GLY A 172 12.88 8.25 -1.78
C GLY A 172 12.63 6.92 -2.48
N LEU A 173 13.52 6.52 -3.41
CA LEU A 173 13.47 5.21 -4.07
C LEU A 173 13.79 4.04 -3.13
N LEU A 174 14.64 4.26 -2.12
CA LEU A 174 14.95 3.25 -1.12
C LEU A 174 13.74 2.90 -0.25
N LEU A 175 12.91 3.89 0.11
CA LEU A 175 11.63 3.65 0.79
C LEU A 175 10.68 2.81 -0.08
N VAL A 176 10.66 3.06 -1.40
CA VAL A 176 9.92 2.22 -2.37
C VAL A 176 10.48 0.79 -2.35
N LEU A 177 11.79 0.63 -2.39
CA LEU A 177 12.44 -0.69 -2.37
C LEU A 177 12.08 -1.48 -1.11
N ILE A 178 12.06 -0.83 0.05
CA ILE A 178 11.66 -1.44 1.32
C ILE A 178 10.21 -1.94 1.25
N ILE A 179 9.25 -1.09 0.85
CA ILE A 179 7.85 -1.52 0.76
C ILE A 179 7.68 -2.60 -0.32
N PHE A 180 8.35 -2.45 -1.46
CA PHE A 180 8.30 -3.40 -2.57
C PHE A 180 8.80 -4.79 -2.15
N THR A 181 9.94 -4.88 -1.47
CA THR A 181 10.50 -6.15 -0.98
C THR A 181 9.72 -6.73 0.19
N TRP A 182 9.06 -5.88 0.99
CA TRP A 182 8.17 -6.27 2.09
C TRP A 182 6.81 -6.82 1.61
N THR A 183 6.32 -6.35 0.47
CA THR A 183 4.98 -6.70 -0.03
C THR A 183 4.78 -8.22 -0.25
N PRO A 184 5.71 -8.95 -0.90
CA PRO A 184 5.57 -10.39 -1.11
C PRO A 184 5.52 -11.22 0.17
N PRO A 185 6.46 -11.10 1.14
CA PRO A 185 6.40 -11.90 2.36
C PRO A 185 5.15 -11.59 3.20
N HIS A 186 4.68 -10.33 3.18
CA HIS A 186 3.41 -9.94 3.80
C HIS A 186 2.21 -10.64 3.14
N PHE A 187 1.99 -10.41 1.85
CA PHE A 187 0.78 -10.90 1.18
C PHE A 187 0.78 -12.41 0.96
N TRP A 188 1.93 -13.03 0.68
CA TRP A 188 1.99 -14.48 0.50
C TRP A 188 1.76 -15.25 1.79
N ALA A 189 2.17 -14.72 2.95
CA ALA A 189 1.80 -15.30 4.24
C ALA A 189 0.28 -15.33 4.42
N LEU A 190 -0.42 -14.23 4.07
CA LEU A 190 -1.88 -14.20 4.06
C LEU A 190 -2.47 -15.17 3.04
N ALA A 191 -1.86 -15.27 1.85
CA ALA A 191 -2.32 -16.16 0.79
C ALA A 191 -2.21 -17.65 1.16
N ILE A 192 -1.19 -18.02 1.94
CA ILE A 192 -1.06 -19.37 2.52
C ILE A 192 -2.19 -19.60 3.54
N HIS A 193 -2.42 -18.66 4.46
CA HIS A 193 -3.48 -18.81 5.47
C HIS A 193 -4.89 -18.87 4.85
N ARG A 194 -5.13 -18.14 3.75
CA ARG A 194 -6.41 -18.06 3.03
C ARG A 194 -6.41 -18.87 1.73
N HIS A 195 -5.60 -19.91 1.63
CA HIS A 195 -5.37 -20.64 0.40
C HIS A 195 -6.67 -21.11 -0.27
N GLU A 196 -7.58 -21.73 0.48
CA GLU A 196 -8.86 -22.22 -0.07
C GLU A 196 -9.73 -21.11 -0.67
N ASP A 197 -9.74 -19.93 -0.04
CA ASP A 197 -10.54 -18.79 -0.52
C ASP A 197 -10.02 -18.33 -1.90
N TYR A 198 -8.70 -18.34 -2.10
CA TYR A 198 -8.07 -18.00 -3.38
C TYR A 198 -8.29 -19.07 -4.45
N VAL A 199 -8.24 -20.36 -4.09
CA VAL A 199 -8.58 -21.48 -4.99
C VAL A 199 -10.03 -21.36 -5.46
N LYS A 200 -10.98 -21.16 -4.54
CA LYS A 200 -12.42 -20.99 -4.84
C LYS A 200 -12.67 -19.79 -5.75
N ALA A 201 -11.91 -18.70 -5.55
CA ALA A 201 -11.98 -17.50 -6.37
C ALA A 201 -11.24 -17.60 -7.71
N LYS A 202 -10.58 -18.73 -8.01
CA LYS A 202 -9.75 -18.95 -9.21
C LYS A 202 -8.71 -17.85 -9.44
N LEU A 203 -8.17 -17.30 -8.35
CA LEU A 203 -7.11 -16.29 -8.41
C LEU A 203 -5.77 -17.00 -8.47
N PRO A 204 -4.90 -16.68 -9.45
CA PRO A 204 -3.66 -17.42 -9.67
C PRO A 204 -2.57 -16.99 -8.68
N MET A 205 -2.85 -17.02 -7.37
CA MET A 205 -1.85 -16.67 -6.36
C MET A 205 -0.68 -17.67 -6.36
N LEU A 206 0.51 -17.24 -5.95
CA LEU A 206 1.69 -18.11 -5.91
C LEU A 206 1.46 -19.47 -5.20
N PRO A 207 0.83 -19.54 -4.00
CA PRO A 207 0.59 -20.82 -3.35
C PRO A 207 -0.43 -21.71 -4.08
N VAL A 208 -1.32 -21.12 -4.88
CA VAL A 208 -2.33 -21.85 -5.68
C VAL A 208 -1.70 -22.45 -6.94
N THR A 209 -0.77 -21.73 -7.57
CA THR A 209 -0.20 -22.11 -8.87
C THR A 209 1.06 -22.96 -8.74
N HIS A 210 1.92 -22.68 -7.75
CA HIS A 210 3.22 -23.31 -7.56
C HIS A 210 3.34 -24.09 -6.24
N GLY A 211 2.28 -24.07 -5.43
CA GLY A 211 2.22 -24.78 -4.16
C GLY A 211 2.72 -23.96 -2.96
N ILE A 212 2.28 -24.39 -1.78
CA ILE A 212 2.57 -23.74 -0.50
C ILE A 212 4.06 -23.79 -0.18
N GLN A 213 4.73 -24.93 -0.40
CA GLN A 213 6.15 -25.09 -0.07
C GLN A 213 7.06 -24.15 -0.87
N PHE A 214 6.83 -24.03 -2.18
CA PHE A 214 7.55 -23.06 -3.01
C PHE A 214 7.30 -21.62 -2.54
N THR A 215 6.05 -21.29 -2.20
CA THR A 215 5.70 -19.96 -1.69
C THR A 215 6.40 -19.65 -0.38
N LYS A 216 6.49 -20.60 0.54
CA LYS A 216 7.24 -20.46 1.80
C LYS A 216 8.72 -20.14 1.55
N LEU A 217 9.35 -20.83 0.59
CA LEU A 217 10.74 -20.54 0.19
C LEU A 217 10.86 -19.12 -0.35
N CYS A 218 9.97 -18.70 -1.25
CA CYS A 218 9.97 -17.34 -1.78
C CYS A 218 9.80 -16.28 -0.68
N ILE A 219 8.90 -16.51 0.29
CA ILE A 219 8.74 -15.63 1.47
C ILE A 219 10.09 -15.47 2.19
N LEU A 220 10.79 -16.57 2.48
CA LEU A 220 12.08 -16.53 3.17
C LEU A 220 13.14 -15.77 2.36
N LEU A 221 13.24 -16.02 1.06
CA LEU A 221 14.18 -15.32 0.18
C LEU A 221 13.89 -13.81 0.11
N TYR A 222 12.62 -13.41 0.03
CA TYR A 222 12.25 -11.99 0.06
C TYR A 222 12.50 -11.33 1.42
N ILE A 223 12.39 -12.06 2.54
CA ILE A 223 12.77 -11.54 3.86
C ILE A 223 14.27 -11.23 3.90
N VAL A 224 15.11 -12.11 3.33
CA VAL A 224 16.56 -11.84 3.22
C VAL A 224 16.83 -10.61 2.36
N LEU A 225 16.14 -10.47 1.22
CA LEU A 225 16.24 -9.27 0.38
C LEU A 225 15.78 -8.00 1.11
N LEU A 226 14.69 -8.09 1.87
CA LEU A 226 14.16 -6.98 2.69
C LEU A 226 15.16 -6.56 3.78
N ILE A 227 15.82 -7.50 4.44
CA ILE A 227 16.88 -7.19 5.41
C ILE A 227 18.02 -6.43 4.71
N GLY A 228 18.46 -6.89 3.54
CA GLY A 228 19.44 -6.17 2.74
C GLY A 228 19.00 -4.74 2.38
N ALA A 229 17.74 -4.59 1.92
CA ALA A 229 17.17 -3.30 1.57
C ALA A 229 17.05 -2.35 2.78
N THR A 230 16.79 -2.87 3.98
CA THR A 230 16.66 -2.07 5.22
C THR A 230 17.99 -1.76 5.91
N ILE A 231 19.08 -2.45 5.57
CA ILE A 231 20.43 -2.07 6.02
C ILE A 231 21.00 -0.96 5.14
N PHE A 232 20.57 -0.87 3.89
CA PHE A 232 21.11 0.08 2.91
C PHE A 232 21.04 1.58 3.32
N PRO A 233 20.00 2.09 4.02
CA PRO A 233 19.96 3.48 4.49
C PRO A 233 21.12 3.82 5.43
N TYR A 234 21.56 2.86 6.25
CA TYR A 234 22.74 3.02 7.11
C TYR A 234 24.04 3.00 6.30
N LEU A 235 24.19 2.08 5.35
CA LEU A 235 25.40 1.97 4.52
C LEU A 235 25.65 3.19 3.64
N THR A 236 24.57 3.87 3.24
CA THR A 236 24.62 5.11 2.46
C THR A 236 24.83 6.36 3.32
N GLY A 237 24.92 6.21 4.65
CA GLY A 237 25.17 7.30 5.60
C GLY A 237 23.96 8.17 5.89
N PHE A 238 22.75 7.74 5.50
CA PHE A 238 21.53 8.53 5.66
C PHE A 238 20.87 8.35 7.02
N CYS A 239 21.05 7.17 7.61
CA CYS A 239 20.58 6.89 8.96
C CYS A 239 21.74 6.52 9.87
N GLY A 240 21.60 6.83 11.14
CA GLY A 240 22.53 6.51 12.20
C GLY A 240 22.42 5.09 12.71
N ILE A 241 23.22 4.81 13.74
CA ILE A 241 23.27 3.49 14.37
C ILE A 241 21.97 3.11 15.08
N THR A 242 21.15 4.10 15.49
CA THR A 242 19.89 3.82 16.18
C THR A 242 18.89 3.17 15.24
N TYR A 243 18.80 3.65 13.99
CA TYR A 243 18.05 2.98 12.93
C TYR A 243 18.59 1.57 12.65
N LEU A 244 19.91 1.40 12.52
CA LEU A 244 20.51 0.10 12.20
C LEU A 244 20.16 -0.97 13.24
N ILE A 245 20.25 -0.64 14.54
CA ILE A 245 19.90 -1.57 15.62
C ILE A 245 18.41 -1.97 15.52
N CYS A 246 17.54 -1.01 15.25
CA CYS A 246 16.11 -1.26 15.03
C CYS A 246 15.86 -2.18 13.83
N ALA A 247 16.46 -1.86 12.68
CA ALA A 247 16.31 -2.62 11.44
C ALA A 247 16.82 -4.06 11.59
N LEU A 248 17.97 -4.27 12.21
CA LEU A 248 18.52 -5.61 12.46
C LEU A 248 17.66 -6.42 13.45
N GLY A 249 17.21 -5.80 14.54
CA GLY A 249 16.36 -6.47 15.53
C GLY A 249 15.03 -6.94 14.92
N LEU A 250 14.40 -6.06 14.14
CA LEU A 250 13.18 -6.39 13.38
C LEU A 250 13.48 -7.44 12.29
N GLY A 251 14.63 -7.34 11.62
CA GLY A 251 15.08 -8.28 10.58
C GLY A 251 15.23 -9.70 11.11
N VAL A 252 15.92 -9.86 12.23
CA VAL A 252 16.10 -11.16 12.90
C VAL A 252 14.76 -11.75 13.31
N GLY A 253 13.85 -10.94 13.86
CA GLY A 253 12.51 -11.40 14.20
C GLY A 253 11.71 -11.84 12.97
N PHE A 254 11.79 -11.10 11.86
CA PHE A 254 11.07 -11.48 10.64
C PHE A 254 11.65 -12.77 10.05
N LEU A 255 12.98 -12.90 10.06
CA LEU A 255 13.68 -14.09 9.61
C LEU A 255 13.27 -15.32 10.44
N TYR A 256 13.15 -15.18 11.76
CA TYR A 256 12.63 -16.22 12.64
C TYR A 256 11.22 -16.67 12.24
N TYR A 257 10.28 -15.74 12.02
CA TYR A 257 8.94 -16.11 11.55
C TYR A 257 8.94 -16.74 10.15
N GLY A 258 9.81 -16.25 9.25
CA GLY A 258 9.99 -16.83 7.91
C GLY A 258 10.48 -18.28 7.95
N PHE A 259 11.49 -18.56 8.79
CA PHE A 259 11.98 -19.93 9.01
C PHE A 259 10.94 -20.82 9.67
N LEU A 260 10.24 -20.30 10.69
CA LEU A 260 9.18 -21.04 11.37
C LEU A 260 8.05 -21.40 10.40
N LEU A 261 7.67 -20.47 9.52
CA LEU A 261 6.67 -20.70 8.47
C LEU A 261 7.15 -21.71 7.43
N TYR A 262 8.43 -21.70 7.09
CA TYR A 262 9.01 -22.67 6.16
C TYR A 262 8.92 -24.10 6.71
N LEU A 263 9.26 -24.30 7.98
CA LEU A 263 9.28 -25.62 8.62
C LEU A 263 7.90 -26.11 9.11
N SER A 264 6.98 -25.20 9.40
CA SER A 264 5.68 -25.54 10.01
C SER A 264 4.56 -25.66 8.99
N ASP A 265 3.71 -26.67 9.13
CA ASP A 265 2.45 -26.78 8.38
C ASP A 265 1.24 -26.21 9.14
N ASP A 266 1.44 -25.62 10.33
CA ASP A 266 0.37 -24.99 11.10
C ASP A 266 -0.09 -23.68 10.43
N PRO A 267 -1.37 -23.57 10.02
CA PRO A 267 -1.94 -22.36 9.43
C PRO A 267 -1.86 -21.12 10.32
N LYS A 268 -1.69 -21.29 11.64
CA LYS A 268 -1.51 -20.18 12.59
C LYS A 268 -0.18 -19.45 12.36
N VAL A 269 0.87 -20.17 11.98
CA VAL A 269 2.19 -19.57 11.74
C VAL A 269 2.17 -18.61 10.56
N ALA A 270 1.39 -18.92 9.52
CA ALA A 270 1.17 -18.01 8.39
C ALA A 270 0.52 -16.69 8.84
N MET A 271 -0.47 -16.75 9.73
CA MET A 271 -1.12 -15.55 10.28
C MET A 271 -0.22 -14.78 11.26
N SER A 272 0.60 -15.47 12.05
CA SER A 272 1.61 -14.83 12.90
C SER A 272 2.68 -14.12 12.08
N THR A 273 3.14 -14.73 10.99
CA THR A 273 4.10 -14.12 10.04
C THR A 273 3.51 -12.88 9.38
N PHE A 274 2.24 -12.96 8.95
CA PHE A 274 1.50 -11.81 8.43
C PHE A 274 1.38 -10.68 9.46
N THR A 275 0.99 -11.00 10.69
CA THR A 275 0.87 -10.00 11.76
C THR A 275 2.22 -9.35 12.08
N TYR A 276 3.27 -10.15 12.19
CA TYR A 276 4.62 -9.64 12.44
C TYR A 276 5.10 -8.74 11.32
N SER A 277 4.80 -9.05 10.06
CA SER A 277 5.20 -8.19 8.93
C SER A 277 4.59 -6.78 9.01
N ILE A 278 3.37 -6.62 9.56
CA ILE A 278 2.77 -5.29 9.79
C ILE A 278 3.56 -4.55 10.87
N ILE A 279 3.84 -5.23 11.99
CA ILE A 279 4.63 -4.67 13.10
C ILE A 279 6.02 -4.26 12.61
N TYR A 280 6.67 -5.12 11.83
CA TYR A 280 7.97 -4.87 11.20
C TYR A 280 7.97 -3.55 10.45
N LEU A 281 7.03 -3.38 9.50
CA LEU A 281 7.01 -2.19 8.65
C LEU A 281 6.72 -0.93 9.47
N MET A 282 5.74 -0.99 10.38
CA MET A 282 5.39 0.15 11.23
C MET A 282 6.57 0.56 12.13
N ALA A 283 7.18 -0.40 12.83
CA ALA A 283 8.30 -0.14 13.72
C ALA A 283 9.54 0.35 12.97
N LEU A 284 9.80 -0.17 11.77
CA LEU A 284 10.91 0.28 10.92
C LEU A 284 10.75 1.74 10.49
N PHE A 285 9.55 2.13 10.04
CA PHE A 285 9.26 3.50 9.62
C PHE A 285 9.30 4.48 10.81
N VAL A 286 8.83 4.06 11.99
CA VAL A 286 9.01 4.83 13.23
C VAL A 286 10.49 4.95 13.58
N GLY A 287 11.26 3.87 13.45
CA GLY A 287 12.70 3.87 13.67
C GLY A 287 13.44 4.85 12.76
N LEU A 288 13.08 4.92 11.48
CA LEU A 288 13.61 5.92 10.54
C LEU A 288 13.33 7.35 10.99
N LEU A 289 12.08 7.65 11.38
CA LEU A 289 11.72 8.99 11.85
C LEU A 289 12.43 9.35 13.14
N VAL A 290 12.49 8.43 14.11
CA VAL A 290 13.17 8.65 15.38
C VAL A 290 14.65 8.93 15.15
N ASP A 291 15.32 8.13 14.32
CA ASP A 291 16.73 8.35 13.99
C ASP A 291 16.97 9.69 13.28
N HIS A 292 16.12 10.06 12.31
CA HIS A 292 16.17 11.36 11.60
C HIS A 292 16.14 12.56 12.56
N TYR A 293 15.20 12.56 13.50
CA TYR A 293 15.08 13.65 14.47
C TYR A 293 16.13 13.56 15.59
N LEU A 294 16.52 12.36 16.05
CA LEU A 294 17.58 12.20 17.05
C LEU A 294 18.94 12.67 16.53
N HIS A 295 19.27 12.36 15.28
CA HIS A 295 20.52 12.80 14.67
C HIS A 295 20.61 14.33 14.55
N PHE A 296 19.46 15.01 14.45
CA PHE A 296 19.39 16.47 14.54
C PHE A 296 19.58 17.01 15.96
N PHE A 297 19.02 16.36 16.99
CA PHE A 297 19.19 16.82 18.37
C PHE A 297 20.59 16.56 18.95
N LEU A 298 21.34 15.61 18.38
CA LEU A 298 22.64 15.18 18.87
C LEU A 298 23.84 15.80 18.13
N ASN A 299 23.61 16.51 17.01
CA ASN A 299 24.63 17.26 16.27
C ASN A 299 24.36 18.76 16.34
#